data_AF-A0A3L8PPK8-F1
#
_entry.id   AF-A0A3L8PPK8-F1
#
_cell.length_a   1.000
_cell.length_b   1.000
_cell.length_c   1.000
_cell.angle_alpha   90.00
_cell.angle_beta   90.00
_cell.angle_gamma   90.00
#
_symmetry.space_group_name_H-M   'P 1'
#
loop_
_entity.id
_entity.type
_entity.pdbx_description
1 polymer ?
#
loop_
_entity_poly.entity_id
_entity_poly.type
_entity_poly.pdbx_seq_one_letter_code
_entity_poly.pdbx_strand_id
1 'polypeptide(L)'
;MIESSSDVRVGLVAELRRENALAEYRRWSGMLEYLDAETARIERELEPRARELEVAAVRSVIAQANGWSEHQLAARLHEAETARDDLPAVWAAFGDGELDAARVSIIAAGAWKLTEERSVEKLDRQVVSYAATHTTGELRQWMRRFIA
;
A
#
# COMPACT_ATOMS: atom_id res chain seq x y z
N MET A 1 -29.43 27.27 -10.62
CA MET A 1 -28.08 27.48 -11.20
C MET A 1 -26.92 27.31 -10.19
N ILE A 2 -27.18 26.85 -8.95
CA ILE A 2 -26.14 26.70 -7.90
C ILE A 2 -25.51 25.29 -7.91
N GLU A 3 -26.25 24.25 -8.33
CA GLU A 3 -25.76 22.86 -8.42
C GLU A 3 -24.51 22.71 -9.31
N SER A 4 -24.47 23.39 -10.46
CA SER A 4 -23.33 23.35 -11.39
C SER A 4 -22.00 23.81 -10.77
N SER A 5 -22.02 24.73 -9.80
CA SER A 5 -20.80 25.18 -9.11
C SER A 5 -20.34 24.22 -8.01
N SER A 6 -21.28 23.51 -7.39
CA SER A 6 -20.98 22.52 -6.36
C SER A 6 -20.38 21.25 -6.98
N ASP A 7 -20.98 20.75 -8.06
CA ASP A 7 -20.53 19.54 -8.75
C ASP A 7 -19.13 19.71 -9.35
N VAL A 8 -18.84 20.90 -9.92
CA VAL A 8 -17.50 21.24 -10.41
C VAL A 8 -16.46 21.25 -9.29
N ARG A 9 -16.81 21.78 -8.11
CA ARG A 9 -15.91 21.80 -6.95
C ARG A 9 -15.64 20.38 -6.41
N VAL A 10 -16.69 19.55 -6.35
CA VAL A 10 -16.56 18.15 -5.94
C VAL A 10 -15.68 17.38 -6.94
N GLY A 11 -15.89 17.56 -8.24
CA GLY A 11 -15.07 16.95 -9.29
C GLY A 11 -13.59 17.35 -9.20
N LEU A 12 -13.29 18.63 -8.97
CA LEU A 12 -11.92 19.10 -8.80
C LEU A 12 -11.22 18.44 -7.60
N VAL A 13 -11.88 18.40 -6.44
CA VAL A 13 -11.29 17.79 -5.24
C VAL A 13 -11.13 16.27 -5.41
N ALA A 14 -12.06 15.62 -6.12
CA ALA A 14 -11.95 14.21 -6.45
C ALA A 14 -10.73 13.91 -7.35
N GLU A 15 -10.44 14.78 -8.33
CA GLU A 15 -9.26 14.64 -9.18
C GLU A 15 -7.97 14.84 -8.39
N LEU A 16 -7.88 15.89 -7.55
CA LEU A 16 -6.72 16.10 -6.68
C LEU A 16 -6.45 14.91 -5.75
N ARG A 17 -7.51 14.28 -5.24
CA ARG A 17 -7.41 13.06 -4.44
C ARG A 17 -6.83 11.91 -5.28
N ARG A 18 -7.29 11.75 -6.52
CA ARG A 18 -6.80 10.72 -7.45
C ARG A 18 -5.33 10.95 -7.80
N GLU A 19 -4.94 12.18 -8.12
CA GLU A 19 -3.55 12.55 -8.40
C GLU A 19 -2.63 12.22 -7.22
N ASN A 20 -3.07 12.54 -5.99
CA ASN A 20 -2.33 12.18 -4.79
C ASN A 20 -2.22 10.66 -4.61
N ALA A 21 -3.30 9.91 -4.82
CA ALA A 21 -3.27 8.44 -4.76
C ALA A 21 -2.28 7.84 -5.76
N LEU A 22 -2.25 8.34 -7.00
CA LEU A 22 -1.28 7.92 -8.02
C LEU A 22 0.16 8.25 -7.60
N ALA A 23 0.40 9.41 -7.00
CA ALA A 23 1.73 9.79 -6.51
C ALA A 23 2.17 8.90 -5.32
N GLU A 24 1.25 8.55 -4.43
CA GLU A 24 1.48 7.61 -3.34
C GLU A 24 1.82 6.21 -3.87
N TYR A 25 1.07 5.72 -4.86
CA TYR A 25 1.34 4.44 -5.52
C TYR A 25 2.73 4.41 -6.12
N ARG A 26 3.11 5.43 -6.90
CA ARG A 26 4.46 5.52 -7.49
C ARG A 26 5.55 5.48 -6.42
N ARG A 27 5.32 6.11 -5.27
CA ARG A 27 6.27 6.06 -4.14
C ARG A 27 6.38 4.64 -3.59
N TRP A 28 5.27 3.95 -3.37
CA TRP A 28 5.28 2.57 -2.85
C TRP A 28 5.91 1.60 -3.85
N SER A 29 5.46 1.60 -5.11
CA SER A 29 6.01 0.75 -6.17
C SER A 29 7.51 1.00 -6.34
N GLY A 30 7.93 2.26 -6.44
CA GLY A 30 9.34 2.60 -6.61
C GLY A 30 10.23 2.20 -5.42
N MET A 31 9.72 2.27 -4.19
CA MET A 31 10.45 1.77 -3.02
C MET A 31 10.62 0.25 -3.05
N LEU A 32 9.58 -0.49 -3.43
CA LEU A 32 9.65 -1.95 -3.55
C LEU A 32 10.58 -2.37 -4.69
N GLU A 33 10.44 -1.76 -5.87
CA GLU A 33 11.32 -2.01 -7.02
C GLU A 33 12.79 -1.76 -6.68
N TYR A 34 13.07 -0.67 -5.95
CA TYR A 34 14.43 -0.37 -5.49
C TYR A 34 14.94 -1.42 -4.49
N LEU A 35 14.10 -1.82 -3.51
CA LEU A 35 14.47 -2.83 -2.54
C LEU A 35 14.72 -4.20 -3.19
N ASP A 36 13.90 -4.60 -4.16
CA ASP A 36 14.05 -5.84 -4.92
C ASP A 36 15.35 -5.82 -5.73
N ALA A 37 15.63 -4.70 -6.42
CA ALA A 37 16.85 -4.53 -7.20
C ALA A 37 18.12 -4.58 -6.34
N GLU A 38 18.12 -3.90 -5.18
CA GLU A 38 19.24 -3.94 -4.24
C GLU A 38 19.41 -5.32 -3.60
N THR A 39 18.31 -5.99 -3.23
CA THR A 39 18.36 -7.35 -2.69
C THR A 39 18.98 -8.32 -3.70
N ALA A 40 18.52 -8.26 -4.96
CA ALA A 40 19.09 -9.09 -6.04
C ALA A 40 20.56 -8.76 -6.31
N ARG A 41 20.96 -7.48 -6.24
CA ARG A 41 22.37 -7.06 -6.36
C ARG A 41 23.21 -7.65 -5.22
N ILE A 42 22.75 -7.53 -3.98
CA ILE A 42 23.42 -8.04 -2.77
C ILE A 42 23.60 -9.55 -2.85
N GLU A 43 22.56 -10.29 -3.24
CA GLU A 43 22.62 -11.74 -3.40
C GLU A 43 23.64 -12.18 -4.45
N ARG A 44 23.79 -11.42 -5.53
CA ARG A 44 24.77 -11.68 -6.59
C ARG A 44 26.21 -11.33 -6.19
N GLU A 45 26.40 -10.27 -5.42
CA GLU A 45 27.72 -9.68 -5.16
C GLU A 45 28.35 -10.10 -3.83
N LEU A 46 27.53 -10.43 -2.83
CA LEU A 46 28.00 -10.67 -1.46
C LEU A 46 27.85 -12.12 -1.01
N GLU A 47 28.84 -12.55 -0.23
CA GLU A 47 28.82 -13.81 0.51
C GLU A 47 27.66 -13.83 1.52
N PRO A 48 27.04 -15.00 1.80
CA PRO A 48 25.83 -15.09 2.63
C PRO A 48 25.91 -14.38 3.99
N ARG A 49 27.08 -14.40 4.64
CA ARG A 49 27.29 -13.76 5.95
C ARG A 49 27.23 -12.24 5.93
N ALA A 50 27.43 -11.60 4.78
CA ALA A 50 27.43 -10.14 4.65
C ALA A 50 26.08 -9.57 4.16
N ARG A 51 25.17 -10.42 3.67
CA ARG A 51 23.93 -9.98 3.01
C ARG A 51 22.97 -9.26 3.95
N GLU A 52 22.75 -9.80 5.14
CA GLU A 52 21.79 -9.24 6.11
C GLU A 52 22.16 -7.81 6.51
N LEU A 53 23.45 -7.55 6.75
CA LEU A 53 23.94 -6.22 7.11
C LEU A 53 23.74 -5.23 5.98
N GLU A 54 24.01 -5.63 4.74
CA GLU A 54 23.86 -4.76 3.57
C GLU A 54 22.38 -4.47 3.27
N VAL A 55 21.50 -5.48 3.39
CA VAL A 55 20.04 -5.27 3.26
C VAL A 55 19.53 -4.31 4.34
N ALA A 56 20.03 -4.43 5.57
CA ALA A 56 19.70 -3.49 6.64
C ALA A 56 20.19 -2.06 6.33
N ALA A 57 21.38 -1.92 5.72
CA ALA A 57 21.90 -0.62 5.29
C ALA A 57 21.03 0.02 4.20
N VAL A 58 20.60 -0.75 3.19
CA VAL A 58 19.66 -0.30 2.14
C VAL A 58 18.36 0.19 2.77
N ARG A 59 17.78 -0.58 3.69
CA ARG A 59 16.57 -0.17 4.43
C ARG A 59 16.81 1.13 5.22
N SER A 60 17.97 1.28 5.87
CA SER A 60 18.32 2.52 6.58
C SER A 60 18.36 3.74 5.65
N VAL A 61 18.90 3.60 4.43
CA VAL A 61 18.90 4.67 3.42
C VAL A 61 17.47 5.07 3.03
N ILE A 62 16.59 4.10 2.79
CA ILE A 62 15.18 4.37 2.47
C ILE A 62 14.49 5.10 3.62
N ALA A 63 14.71 4.67 4.88
CA ALA A 63 14.15 5.31 6.05
C ALA A 63 14.61 6.77 6.18
N GLN A 64 15.92 7.01 6.04
CA GLN A 64 16.51 8.35 6.14
C GLN A 64 16.00 9.29 5.04
N ALA A 65 15.94 8.81 3.79
CA ALA A 65 15.46 9.61 2.65
C ALA A 65 13.99 10.05 2.82
N ASN A 66 13.19 9.27 3.54
CA ASN A 66 11.78 9.56 3.80
C ASN A 66 11.53 10.24 5.16
N GLY A 67 12.56 10.43 5.99
CA GLY A 67 12.40 10.97 7.35
C GLY A 67 11.62 10.04 8.28
N TRP A 68 11.75 8.73 8.10
CA TRP A 68 11.07 7.70 8.90
C TRP A 68 12.02 7.02 9.89
N SER A 69 11.47 6.52 11.00
CA SER A 69 12.16 5.53 11.82
C SER A 69 12.21 4.18 11.13
N GLU A 70 13.14 3.31 11.52
CA GLU A 70 13.22 1.94 11.00
C GLU A 70 11.91 1.16 11.23
N HIS A 71 11.25 1.37 12.38
CA HIS A 71 9.96 0.75 12.67
C HIS A 71 8.86 1.24 11.71
N GLN A 72 8.84 2.54 11.41
CA GLN A 72 7.89 3.11 10.45
C GLN A 72 8.13 2.62 9.02
N LEU A 73 9.39 2.42 8.63
CA LEU A 73 9.74 1.82 7.36
C LEU A 73 9.31 0.36 7.30
N ALA A 74 9.65 -0.45 8.32
CA ALA A 74 9.32 -1.87 8.35
C ALA A 74 7.81 -2.11 8.23
N ALA A 75 6.98 -1.32 8.95
CA ALA A 75 5.53 -1.39 8.83
C ALA A 75 5.03 -1.05 7.42
N ARG A 76 5.58 -0.01 6.79
CA ARG A 76 5.19 0.42 5.43
C ARG A 76 5.63 -0.56 4.36
N LEU A 77 6.84 -1.09 4.45
CA LEU A 77 7.33 -2.13 3.54
C LEU A 77 6.46 -3.36 3.64
N HIS A 78 6.16 -3.81 4.86
CA HIS A 78 5.28 -4.96 5.07
C HIS A 78 3.88 -4.73 4.47
N GLU A 79 3.26 -3.57 4.71
CA GLU A 79 1.96 -3.23 4.11
C GLU A 79 2.02 -3.18 2.58
N ALA A 80 3.10 -2.64 2.01
CA ALA A 80 3.29 -2.53 0.57
C ALA A 80 3.54 -3.91 -0.08
N GLU A 81 4.38 -4.74 0.54
CA GLU A 81 4.64 -6.13 0.14
C GLU A 81 3.34 -6.94 0.18
N THR A 82 2.59 -6.92 1.28
CA THR A 82 1.29 -7.60 1.37
C THR A 82 0.30 -7.10 0.32
N ALA A 83 0.24 -5.80 0.07
CA ALA A 83 -0.65 -5.28 -0.96
C ALA A 83 -0.25 -5.77 -2.36
N ARG A 84 1.04 -5.72 -2.71
CA ARG A 84 1.56 -6.14 -4.02
C ARG A 84 1.43 -7.64 -4.24
N ASP A 85 1.79 -8.43 -3.24
CA ASP A 85 2.04 -9.87 -3.38
C ASP A 85 0.79 -10.70 -3.06
N ASP A 86 -0.05 -10.26 -2.10
CA ASP A 86 -1.21 -11.02 -1.63
C ASP A 86 -2.56 -10.43 -2.07
N LEU A 87 -2.60 -9.16 -2.49
CA LEU A 87 -3.84 -8.42 -2.78
C LEU A 87 -3.81 -7.76 -4.18
N PRO A 88 -3.71 -8.53 -5.27
CA PRO A 88 -3.50 -7.98 -6.60
C PRO A 88 -4.61 -7.05 -7.09
N ALA A 89 -5.88 -7.26 -6.70
CA ALA A 89 -6.97 -6.35 -7.05
C ALA A 89 -6.85 -5.02 -6.30
N VAL A 90 -6.47 -5.05 -5.02
CA VAL A 90 -6.19 -3.84 -4.23
C VAL A 90 -4.98 -3.08 -4.78
N TRP A 91 -3.91 -3.79 -5.15
CA TRP A 91 -2.73 -3.17 -5.74
C TRP A 91 -3.04 -2.48 -7.08
N ALA A 92 -3.82 -3.14 -7.94
CA ALA A 92 -4.27 -2.55 -9.21
C ALA A 92 -5.12 -1.29 -8.97
N ALA A 93 -6.10 -1.36 -8.06
CA ALA A 93 -6.96 -0.21 -7.73
C ALA A 93 -6.17 0.97 -7.12
N PHE A 94 -5.08 0.69 -6.40
CA PHE A 94 -4.15 1.73 -5.95
C PHE A 94 -3.39 2.35 -7.12
N GLY A 95 -2.88 1.52 -8.05
CA GLY A 95 -2.22 1.96 -9.27
C GLY A 95 -3.09 2.80 -10.20
N ASP A 96 -4.41 2.60 -10.17
CA ASP A 96 -5.39 3.37 -10.95
C ASP A 96 -5.85 4.66 -10.24
N GLY A 97 -5.46 4.85 -8.97
CA GLY A 97 -5.86 5.96 -8.12
C GLY A 97 -7.28 5.86 -7.55
N GLU A 98 -7.91 4.68 -7.63
CA GLU A 98 -9.21 4.41 -7.03
C GLU A 98 -9.10 4.29 -5.50
N LEU A 99 -8.01 3.69 -5.02
CA LEU A 99 -7.63 3.64 -3.61
C LEU A 99 -6.43 4.54 -3.34
N ASP A 100 -6.39 5.14 -2.15
CA ASP A 100 -5.22 5.87 -1.63
C ASP A 100 -4.41 5.00 -0.67
N ALA A 101 -3.19 5.42 -0.32
CA ALA A 101 -2.31 4.65 0.55
C ALA A 101 -2.96 4.35 1.91
N ALA A 102 -3.77 5.28 2.44
CA ALA A 102 -4.47 5.09 3.70
C ALA A 102 -5.44 3.90 3.67
N ARG A 103 -6.19 3.73 2.58
CA ARG A 103 -7.07 2.56 2.39
C ARG A 103 -6.27 1.29 2.20
N VAL A 104 -5.23 1.31 1.39
CA VAL A 104 -4.35 0.15 1.15
C VAL A 104 -3.73 -0.33 2.46
N SER A 105 -3.16 0.55 3.28
CA SER A 105 -2.62 0.22 4.61
C SER A 105 -3.66 -0.47 5.50
N ILE A 106 -4.90 0.03 5.53
CA ILE A 106 -5.99 -0.57 6.34
C ILE A 106 -6.28 -2.01 5.88
N ILE A 107 -6.30 -2.22 4.56
CA ILE A 107 -6.61 -3.52 3.97
C ILE A 107 -5.44 -4.49 4.21
N ALA A 108 -4.21 -4.09 3.90
CA ALA A 108 -3.00 -4.91 4.09
C ALA A 108 -2.82 -5.33 5.57
N ALA A 109 -2.96 -4.39 6.51
CA ALA A 109 -2.89 -4.70 7.94
C ALA A 109 -4.00 -5.64 8.43
N GLY A 110 -5.14 -5.69 7.72
CA GLY A 110 -6.20 -6.65 8.00
C GLY A 110 -5.97 -8.01 7.33
N ALA A 111 -5.45 -8.02 6.10
CA ALA A 111 -5.11 -9.23 5.35
C ALA A 111 -4.07 -10.07 6.10
N TRP A 112 -3.07 -9.43 6.71
CA TRP A 112 -2.06 -10.09 7.55
C TRP A 112 -2.66 -10.92 8.71
N LYS A 113 -3.87 -10.60 9.16
CA LYS A 113 -4.54 -11.35 10.25
C LYS A 113 -5.26 -12.60 9.76
N LEU A 114 -5.38 -12.79 8.45
CA LEU A 114 -6.02 -13.94 7.84
C LEU A 114 -4.97 -15.04 7.66
N THR A 115 -5.23 -16.22 8.21
CA THR A 115 -4.30 -17.36 8.11
C THR A 115 -4.56 -18.23 6.88
N GLU A 116 -5.73 -18.12 6.27
CA GLU A 116 -6.18 -18.94 5.15
C GLU A 116 -6.08 -18.14 3.85
N GLU A 117 -5.33 -18.65 2.87
CA GLU A 117 -5.17 -18.05 1.53
C GLU A 117 -6.53 -17.74 0.86
N ARG A 118 -7.49 -18.67 0.96
CA ARG A 118 -8.85 -18.48 0.45
C ARG A 118 -9.57 -17.27 1.06
N SER A 119 -9.26 -16.92 2.31
CA SER A 119 -9.83 -15.75 2.98
C SER A 119 -9.20 -14.46 2.46
N VAL A 120 -7.90 -14.48 2.20
CA VAL A 120 -7.17 -13.36 1.58
C VAL A 120 -7.69 -13.10 0.17
N GLU A 121 -7.83 -14.13 -0.66
CA GLU A 121 -8.42 -13.96 -1.99
C GLU A 121 -9.87 -13.42 -1.95
N LYS A 122 -10.66 -13.89 -0.97
CA LYS A 122 -12.03 -13.41 -0.79
C LYS A 122 -12.04 -11.94 -0.38
N LEU A 123 -11.11 -11.53 0.49
CA LEU A 123 -10.91 -10.14 0.87
C LEU A 123 -10.61 -9.31 -0.37
N ASP A 124 -9.58 -9.68 -1.14
CA ASP A 124 -9.10 -8.95 -2.31
C ASP A 124 -10.22 -8.73 -3.35
N ARG A 125 -11.01 -9.77 -3.65
CA ARG A 125 -12.15 -9.68 -4.58
C ARG A 125 -13.27 -8.74 -4.13
N GLN A 126 -13.46 -8.54 -2.83
CA GLN A 126 -14.63 -7.83 -2.29
C GLN A 126 -14.32 -6.41 -1.85
N VAL A 127 -13.12 -6.19 -1.31
CA VAL A 127 -12.80 -4.99 -0.55
C VAL A 127 -12.69 -3.74 -1.40
N VAL A 128 -12.24 -3.84 -2.66
CA VAL A 128 -12.05 -2.70 -3.56
C VAL A 128 -13.34 -1.91 -3.75
N SER A 129 -14.43 -2.58 -4.15
CA SER A 129 -15.72 -1.93 -4.40
C SER A 129 -16.28 -1.24 -3.14
N TYR A 130 -16.04 -1.83 -1.96
CA TYR A 130 -16.41 -1.23 -0.69
C TYR A 130 -15.52 -0.01 -0.37
N ALA A 131 -14.20 -0.17 -0.44
CA ALA A 131 -13.23 0.86 -0.07
C ALA A 131 -13.29 2.11 -0.97
N ALA A 132 -13.61 1.94 -2.26
CA ALA A 132 -13.73 3.03 -3.23
C ALA A 132 -14.85 4.03 -2.90
N THR A 133 -15.92 3.56 -2.26
CA THR A 133 -17.14 4.33 -2.00
C THR A 133 -17.31 4.75 -0.54
N HIS A 134 -16.52 4.18 0.37
CA HIS A 134 -16.65 4.40 1.80
C HIS A 134 -15.47 5.18 2.39
N THR A 135 -15.70 5.77 3.56
CA THR A 135 -14.66 6.43 4.35
C THR A 135 -13.69 5.41 4.96
N THR A 136 -12.51 5.87 5.38
CA THR A 136 -11.54 5.00 6.08
C THR A 136 -12.07 4.49 7.43
N GLY A 137 -13.00 5.20 8.07
CA GLY A 137 -13.67 4.75 9.30
C GLY A 137 -14.58 3.55 9.05
N GLU A 138 -15.42 3.64 8.02
CA GLU A 138 -16.31 2.55 7.60
C GLU A 138 -15.52 1.35 7.09
N LEU A 139 -14.43 1.58 6.33
CA LEU A 139 -13.53 0.53 5.89
C LEU A 139 -12.93 -0.23 7.09
N ARG A 140 -12.42 0.46 8.12
CA ARG A 140 -11.93 -0.20 9.35
C ARG A 140 -13.03 -1.01 10.04
N GLN A 141 -14.28 -0.56 10.03
CA GLN A 141 -15.39 -1.32 10.60
C GLN A 141 -15.74 -2.54 9.76
N TRP A 142 -15.72 -2.42 8.44
CA TRP A 142 -15.91 -3.54 7.52
C TRP A 142 -14.81 -4.59 7.68
N MET A 143 -13.54 -4.18 7.70
CA MET A 143 -12.40 -5.07 7.93
C MET A 143 -12.53 -5.84 9.26
N ARG A 144 -12.91 -5.16 10.35
CA ARG A 144 -13.13 -5.84 11.64
C ARG A 144 -14.23 -6.90 11.57
N ARG A 145 -15.29 -6.66 10.79
CA ARG A 145 -16.38 -7.64 10.59
C ARG A 145 -15.99 -8.77 9.66
N PHE A 146 -15.10 -8.50 8.70
CA PHE A 146 -14.61 -9.51 7.77
C PHE A 146 -13.68 -10.51 8.45
N ILE A 147 -12.86 -10.04 9.39
CA ILE A 147 -11.85 -10.84 10.11
C ILE A 147 -12.46 -11.63 11.30
N ALA A 148 -13.53 -11.11 11.91
CA ALA A 148 -14.22 -11.75 13.04
C ALA A 148 -14.93 -13.05 12.64
#